data_AF-A0A6I3SCQ3-F1
#
_entry.id   AF-A0A6I3SCQ3-F1
#
_cell.length_a   1.000
_cell.length_b   1.000
_cell.length_c   1.000
_cell.angle_alpha   90.00
_cell.angle_beta   90.00
_cell.angle_gamma   90.00
#
_symmetry.space_group_name_H-M   'P 1'
#
loop_
_entity.id
_entity.type
_entity.pdbx_description
1 polymer ?
#
loop_
_entity_poly.entity_id
_entity_poly.type
_entity_poly.pdbx_seq_one_letter_code
_entity_poly.pdbx_strand_id
1 'polypeptide(L)'
;MDDRDIKDFARDIEHGSRVEREIIELYVDYWQRKTGEVLSIQNNGCDNSGRLLLGANVNLKADYLLNGRPVEVKFNNSNLSTFRFKSDQLNSYMKQGASVIWVNGWQTSIPVFTVLKPKHLRLIKESKTPLPFIFWGSKLCYELSASDYTWTALKEGGKE
;
A
#
# COMPACT_ATOMS: atom_id res chain seq x y z
N MET A 1 17.45 -0.12 -14.73
CA MET A 1 16.50 -0.32 -15.84
C MET A 1 15.65 -1.51 -15.44
N ASP A 2 14.36 -1.51 -15.74
CA ASP A 2 13.50 -2.65 -15.43
C ASP A 2 13.66 -3.65 -16.57
N ASP A 3 14.44 -4.72 -16.35
CA ASP A 3 14.82 -5.67 -17.40
C ASP A 3 13.71 -6.67 -17.74
N ARG A 4 12.47 -6.41 -17.29
CA ARG A 4 11.28 -7.23 -17.52
C ARG A 4 10.66 -6.96 -18.90
N ASP A 5 10.09 -7.99 -19.52
CA ASP A 5 9.23 -7.82 -20.71
C ASP A 5 8.01 -6.96 -20.36
N ILE A 6 7.57 -6.10 -21.29
CA ILE A 6 6.40 -5.23 -21.12
C ILE A 6 5.15 -6.06 -20.77
N LYS A 7 5.06 -7.29 -21.28
CA LYS A 7 3.97 -8.22 -20.94
C LYS A 7 4.02 -8.70 -19.50
N ASP A 8 5.21 -8.98 -18.97
CA ASP A 8 5.39 -9.36 -17.56
C ASP A 8 5.05 -8.18 -16.66
N PHE A 9 5.51 -7.00 -17.03
CA PHE A 9 5.19 -5.77 -16.31
C PHE A 9 3.69 -5.47 -16.28
N ALA A 10 2.99 -5.66 -17.39
CA ALA A 10 1.54 -5.49 -17.45
C ALA A 10 0.80 -6.51 -16.57
N ARG A 11 1.22 -7.77 -16.58
CA ARG A 11 0.66 -8.82 -15.71
C ARG A 11 0.87 -8.52 -14.23
N ASP A 12 2.04 -8.00 -13.87
CA ASP A 12 2.35 -7.60 -12.49
C ASP A 12 1.43 -6.46 -12.01
N ILE A 13 1.15 -5.49 -12.89
CA ILE A 13 0.21 -4.39 -12.58
C ILE A 13 -1.21 -4.93 -12.40
N GLU A 14 -1.70 -5.74 -13.32
CA GLU A 14 -3.04 -6.33 -13.24
C GLU A 14 -3.22 -7.16 -11.96
N HIS A 15 -2.24 -8.00 -11.65
CA HIS A 15 -2.25 -8.78 -10.43
C HIS A 15 -2.20 -7.90 -9.18
N GLY A 16 -1.31 -6.91 -9.14
CA GLY A 16 -1.19 -5.96 -8.04
C GLY A 16 -2.48 -5.22 -7.76
N SER A 17 -3.09 -4.61 -8.78
CA SER A 17 -4.35 -3.88 -8.64
C SER A 17 -5.51 -4.77 -8.18
N ARG A 18 -5.53 -6.04 -8.60
CA ARG A 18 -6.53 -7.01 -8.10
C ARG A 18 -6.33 -7.31 -6.62
N VAL A 19 -5.09 -7.52 -6.19
CA VAL A 19 -4.76 -7.76 -4.76
C VAL A 19 -5.08 -6.53 -3.91
N GLU A 20 -4.74 -5.34 -4.38
CA GLU A 20 -5.05 -4.08 -3.69
C GLU A 20 -6.56 -3.89 -3.51
N ARG A 21 -7.36 -4.28 -4.52
CA ARG A 21 -8.82 -4.28 -4.43
C ARG A 21 -9.34 -5.26 -3.37
N GLU A 22 -8.82 -6.48 -3.33
CA GLU A 22 -9.21 -7.46 -2.30
C GLU A 22 -8.84 -6.95 -0.90
N ILE A 23 -7.67 -6.34 -0.73
CA ILE A 23 -7.21 -5.79 0.55
C ILE A 23 -8.10 -4.63 1.01
N ILE A 24 -8.47 -3.70 0.12
CA ILE A 24 -9.30 -2.55 0.52
C ILE A 24 -10.70 -3.00 0.93
N GLU A 25 -11.28 -3.99 0.24
CA GLU A 25 -12.57 -4.59 0.58
C GLU A 25 -12.50 -5.26 1.96
N LEU A 26 -11.48 -6.11 2.20
CA LEU A 26 -11.27 -6.74 3.51
C LEU A 26 -11.07 -5.73 4.65
N TYR A 27 -10.39 -4.61 4.37
CA TYR A 27 -10.20 -3.55 5.35
C TYR A 27 -11.52 -2.85 5.69
N VAL A 28 -12.38 -2.58 4.70
CA VAL A 28 -13.71 -2.00 4.93
C VAL A 28 -14.57 -2.93 5.77
N ASP A 29 -14.57 -4.23 5.47
CA ASP A 29 -15.29 -5.23 6.25
C ASP A 29 -14.77 -5.30 7.69
N TYR A 30 -13.45 -5.29 7.87
CA TYR A 30 -12.83 -5.18 9.19
C TYR A 30 -13.29 -3.91 9.93
N TRP A 31 -13.29 -2.75 9.26
CA TRP A 31 -13.69 -1.49 9.88
C TRP A 31 -15.14 -1.53 10.33
N GLN A 32 -16.05 -1.98 9.46
CA GLN A 32 -17.46 -2.10 9.78
C GLN A 32 -17.70 -3.05 10.96
N ARG A 33 -17.04 -4.21 11.00
CA ARG A 33 -17.15 -5.13 12.15
C ARG A 33 -16.60 -4.51 13.44
N LYS A 34 -15.54 -3.71 13.35
CA LYS A 34 -14.87 -3.13 14.52
C LYS A 34 -15.58 -1.90 15.08
N THR A 35 -16.15 -1.05 14.22
CA THR A 35 -16.68 0.27 14.60
C THR A 35 -18.18 0.42 14.35
N GLY A 36 -18.77 -0.44 13.52
CA GLY A 36 -20.15 -0.31 13.04
C GLY A 36 -20.30 0.67 11.87
N GLU A 37 -19.24 1.37 11.45
CA GLU A 37 -19.29 2.37 10.38
C GLU A 37 -19.09 1.71 9.00
N VAL A 38 -19.92 2.08 8.03
CA VAL A 38 -19.78 1.65 6.64
C VAL A 38 -18.92 2.64 5.88
N LEU A 39 -17.83 2.16 5.27
CA LEU A 39 -16.96 2.95 4.40
C LEU A 39 -17.35 2.74 2.94
N SER A 40 -17.54 3.84 2.21
CA SER A 40 -17.70 3.82 0.76
C SER A 40 -16.33 3.84 0.07
N ILE A 41 -16.11 2.92 -0.86
CA ILE A 41 -14.88 2.82 -1.65
C ILE A 41 -15.08 3.53 -2.99
N GLN A 42 -14.17 4.43 -3.35
CA GLN A 42 -14.11 5.03 -4.69
C GLN A 42 -12.69 4.93 -5.24
N ASN A 43 -12.55 4.73 -6.55
CA ASN A 43 -11.25 4.77 -7.24
C ASN A 43 -10.79 6.23 -7.41
N ASN A 44 -9.51 6.51 -7.23
CA ASN A 44 -8.95 7.88 -7.30
C ASN A 44 -7.59 7.99 -8.01
N GLY A 45 -6.73 6.98 -7.86
CA GLY A 45 -5.38 6.95 -8.44
C GLY A 45 -5.36 6.77 -9.95
N CYS A 46 -4.19 6.37 -10.46
CA CYS A 46 -4.08 5.86 -11.81
C CYS A 46 -5.10 4.73 -12.04
N ASP A 47 -5.72 4.68 -13.21
CA ASP A 47 -6.72 3.66 -13.61
C ASP A 47 -6.56 2.32 -12.85
N ASN A 48 -7.36 2.11 -11.79
CA ASN A 48 -7.35 0.89 -10.96
C ASN A 48 -7.89 -0.33 -11.73
N SER A 49 -7.97 -0.25 -13.07
CA SER A 49 -8.34 -1.33 -13.98
C SER A 49 -7.23 -2.37 -14.14
N GLY A 50 -6.00 -2.08 -13.70
CA GLY A 50 -4.84 -2.96 -13.91
C GLY A 50 -4.22 -2.84 -15.31
N ARG A 51 -4.66 -1.86 -16.13
CA ARG A 51 -4.07 -1.60 -17.44
C ARG A 51 -2.73 -0.88 -17.29
N LEU A 52 -1.73 -1.35 -18.04
CA LEU A 52 -0.48 -0.62 -18.18
C LEU A 52 -0.74 0.74 -18.83
N LEU A 53 -0.54 1.82 -18.06
CA LEU A 53 -0.59 3.18 -18.56
C LEU A 53 0.82 3.63 -18.97
N LEU A 54 0.96 4.17 -20.18
CA LEU A 54 2.20 4.76 -20.67
C LEU A 54 2.15 6.29 -20.54
N GLY A 55 3.25 6.90 -20.10
CA GLY A 55 3.46 8.36 -20.16
C GLY A 55 2.61 9.19 -19.18
N ALA A 56 2.04 10.30 -19.66
CA ALA A 56 1.44 11.39 -18.88
C ALA A 56 0.24 11.01 -17.99
N ASN A 57 -0.26 9.78 -18.11
CA ASN A 57 -1.37 9.28 -17.30
C ASN A 57 -0.91 8.71 -15.96
N VAL A 58 0.39 8.43 -15.77
CA VAL A 58 0.98 7.94 -14.51
C VAL A 58 1.01 9.06 -13.47
N ASN A 59 0.34 8.87 -12.35
CA ASN A 59 0.35 9.82 -11.24
C ASN A 59 0.68 9.14 -9.91
N LEU A 60 1.05 9.93 -8.90
CA LEU A 60 1.39 9.46 -7.55
C LEU A 60 0.23 9.68 -6.56
N LYS A 61 -1.01 9.76 -7.05
CA LYS A 61 -2.18 9.87 -6.16
C LYS A 61 -2.39 8.56 -5.43
N ALA A 62 -3.01 8.63 -4.25
CA ALA A 62 -3.45 7.43 -3.56
C ALA A 62 -4.56 6.74 -4.36
N ASP A 63 -4.53 5.42 -4.42
CA ASP A 63 -5.38 4.65 -5.33
C ASP A 63 -6.87 4.72 -5.02
N TYR A 64 -7.24 4.90 -3.75
CA TYR A 64 -8.63 4.88 -3.29
C TYR A 64 -9.04 6.14 -2.52
N LEU A 65 -10.35 6.37 -2.43
CA LEU A 65 -10.98 7.25 -1.45
C LEU A 65 -11.91 6.40 -0.58
N LEU A 66 -11.72 6.44 0.74
CA LEU A 66 -12.66 5.90 1.71
C LEU A 66 -13.45 7.03 2.35
N ASN A 67 -14.75 7.12 2.08
CA ASN A 67 -15.59 8.26 2.50
C ASN A 67 -14.95 9.61 2.14
N GLY A 68 -14.41 9.72 0.91
CA GLY A 68 -13.73 10.93 0.41
C GLY A 68 -12.32 11.17 0.96
N ARG A 69 -11.77 10.27 1.79
CA ARG A 69 -10.40 10.40 2.33
C ARG A 69 -9.42 9.56 1.50
N PRO A 70 -8.30 10.12 1.04
CA PRO A 70 -7.31 9.38 0.26
C PRO A 70 -6.69 8.23 1.03
N VAL A 71 -6.66 7.04 0.42
CA VAL A 71 -6.09 5.83 0.97
C VAL A 71 -5.28 5.10 -0.10
N GLU A 72 -4.06 4.75 0.26
CA GLU A 72 -3.16 3.90 -0.50
C GLU A 72 -3.15 2.49 0.11
N VAL A 73 -3.06 1.47 -0.73
CA VAL A 73 -2.79 0.09 -0.28
C VAL A 73 -1.35 -0.28 -0.65
N LYS A 74 -0.63 -0.89 0.29
CA LYS A 74 0.66 -1.54 0.03
C LYS A 74 0.67 -2.92 0.63
N PHE A 75 1.34 -3.86 -0.01
CA PHE A 75 1.43 -5.22 0.49
C PHE A 75 2.78 -5.87 0.22
N ASN A 76 3.12 -6.85 1.06
CA ASN A 76 4.21 -7.79 0.82
C ASN A 76 3.62 -9.20 0.86
N ASN A 77 4.03 -10.06 -0.08
CA ASN A 77 3.54 -11.43 -0.15
C ASN A 77 3.99 -12.27 1.05
N SER A 78 5.25 -12.13 1.46
CA SER A 78 5.84 -12.83 2.60
C SER A 78 5.86 -11.92 3.85
N ASN A 79 6.04 -12.54 5.02
CA ASN A 79 6.29 -11.80 6.26
C ASN A 79 7.69 -11.21 6.24
N LEU A 80 7.77 -9.89 6.08
CA LEU A 80 9.03 -9.17 6.13
C LEU A 80 9.21 -8.49 7.50
N SER A 81 10.43 -8.54 8.02
CA SER A 81 10.85 -7.74 9.18
C SER A 81 11.15 -6.29 8.82
N THR A 82 11.43 -6.04 7.54
CA THR A 82 11.92 -4.77 7.03
C THR A 82 11.23 -4.42 5.71
N PHE A 83 10.70 -3.21 5.61
CA PHE A 83 10.02 -2.70 4.42
C PHE A 83 10.72 -1.49 3.85
N ARG A 84 10.45 -1.22 2.57
CA ARG A 84 11.03 -0.08 1.84
C ARG A 84 9.91 0.80 1.32
N PHE A 85 9.94 2.07 1.72
CA PHE A 85 8.96 3.07 1.27
C PHE A 85 9.68 4.09 0.39
N LYS A 86 9.37 4.11 -0.92
CA LYS A 86 9.90 5.10 -1.86
C LYS A 86 9.63 6.52 -1.36
N SER A 87 10.66 7.36 -1.33
CA SER A 87 10.59 8.73 -0.79
C SER A 87 9.53 9.58 -1.49
N ASP A 88 9.43 9.44 -2.81
CA ASP A 88 8.53 10.26 -3.63
C ASP A 88 7.06 9.90 -3.40
N GLN A 89 6.78 8.61 -3.22
CA GLN A 89 5.44 8.13 -2.86
C GLN A 89 5.05 8.64 -1.47
N LEU A 90 5.93 8.50 -0.47
CA LEU A 90 5.67 9.01 0.88
C LEU A 90 5.37 10.52 0.86
N ASN A 91 6.19 11.29 0.14
CA ASN A 91 5.99 12.73 0.00
C ASN A 91 4.67 13.06 -0.69
N SER A 92 4.29 12.31 -1.73
CA SER A 92 3.03 12.49 -2.45
C SER A 92 1.82 12.22 -1.53
N TYR A 93 1.81 11.09 -0.83
CA TYR A 93 0.72 10.72 0.07
C TYR A 93 0.58 11.70 1.23
N MET A 94 1.70 12.19 1.77
CA MET A 94 1.68 13.22 2.80
C MET A 94 1.05 14.52 2.30
N LYS A 95 1.36 14.97 1.07
CA LYS A 95 0.75 16.17 0.47
C LYS A 95 -0.76 16.01 0.27
N GLN A 96 -1.22 14.80 -0.03
CA GLN A 96 -2.64 14.47 -0.22
C GLN A 96 -3.40 14.27 1.10
N GLY A 97 -2.71 14.21 2.24
CA GLY A 97 -3.31 13.80 3.50
C GLY A 97 -3.76 12.32 3.50
N ALA A 98 -3.13 11.49 2.66
CA ALA A 98 -3.50 10.09 2.51
C ALA A 98 -3.05 9.24 3.70
N SER A 99 -3.84 8.20 4.00
CA SER A 99 -3.41 7.10 4.85
C SER A 99 -2.91 5.93 4.00
N VAL A 100 -2.00 5.12 4.52
CA VAL A 100 -1.52 3.91 3.85
C VAL A 100 -1.94 2.69 4.66
N ILE A 101 -2.75 1.82 4.08
CA ILE A 101 -2.99 0.48 4.62
C ILE A 101 -1.84 -0.39 4.12
N TRP A 102 -1.03 -0.90 5.04
CA TRP A 102 0.10 -1.76 4.70
C TRP A 102 -0.15 -3.18 5.21
N VAL A 103 -0.23 -4.14 4.30
CA VAL A 103 -0.35 -5.58 4.59
C VAL A 103 1.00 -6.27 4.53
N ASN A 104 1.28 -7.12 5.52
CA ASN A 104 2.46 -7.98 5.57
C ASN A 104 2.02 -9.45 5.54
N GLY A 105 2.72 -10.27 4.76
CA GLY A 105 2.38 -11.68 4.64
C GLY A 105 1.07 -11.96 3.90
N TRP A 106 0.76 -11.23 2.82
CA TRP A 106 -0.49 -11.40 2.07
C TRP A 106 -0.76 -12.86 1.64
N GLN A 107 0.28 -13.60 1.26
CA GLN A 107 0.18 -15.00 0.84
C GLN A 107 0.37 -16.00 2.00
N THR A 108 0.47 -15.51 3.24
CA THR A 108 0.60 -16.37 4.43
C THR A 108 -0.79 -16.73 4.97
N SER A 109 -0.84 -17.70 5.88
CA SER A 109 -2.11 -18.12 6.51
C SER A 109 -2.74 -17.03 7.36
N ILE A 110 -1.95 -16.11 7.90
CA ILE A 110 -2.41 -15.04 8.79
C ILE A 110 -1.80 -13.71 8.30
N PRO A 111 -2.35 -13.11 7.22
CA PRO A 111 -1.93 -11.79 6.79
C PRO A 111 -2.28 -10.77 7.86
N VAL A 112 -1.35 -9.86 8.14
CA VAL A 112 -1.54 -8.78 9.11
C VAL A 112 -1.43 -7.43 8.42
N PHE A 113 -2.07 -6.41 8.96
CA PHE A 113 -2.00 -5.05 8.44
C PHE A 113 -1.75 -4.01 9.52
N THR A 114 -1.26 -2.85 9.08
CA THR A 114 -1.18 -1.63 9.89
C THR A 114 -1.64 -0.43 9.07
N VAL A 115 -2.02 0.66 9.73
CA VAL A 115 -2.47 1.89 9.06
C VAL A 115 -1.52 3.04 9.39
N LEU A 116 -0.77 3.47 8.38
CA LEU A 116 0.06 4.66 8.45
C LEU A 116 -0.80 5.90 8.16
N LYS A 117 -1.17 6.61 9.23
CA LYS A 117 -1.86 7.90 9.15
C LYS A 117 -0.88 9.00 8.70
N PRO A 118 -1.36 10.17 8.25
CA PRO A 118 -0.50 11.28 7.84
C PRO A 118 0.59 11.66 8.87
N LYS A 119 0.27 11.58 10.17
CA LYS A 119 1.23 11.80 11.26
C LYS A 119 2.39 10.78 11.26
N HIS A 120 2.12 9.52 10.92
CA HIS A 120 3.15 8.47 10.84
C HIS A 120 4.05 8.71 9.63
N LEU A 121 3.48 9.10 8.48
CA LEU A 121 4.26 9.44 7.29
C LEU A 121 5.20 10.62 7.55
N ARG A 122 4.72 11.64 8.27
CA ARG A 122 5.54 12.78 8.70
C ARG A 122 6.69 12.33 9.61
N LEU A 123 6.38 11.51 10.63
CA LEU A 123 7.40 10.99 11.55
C LEU A 123 8.48 10.21 10.81
N ILE A 124 8.13 9.36 9.83
CA ILE A 124 9.12 8.64 9.01
C ILE A 124 10.07 9.62 8.31
N LYS A 125 9.52 10.66 7.69
CA LYS A 125 10.31 11.68 6.98
C LYS A 125 11.24 12.47 7.91
N GLU A 126 10.81 12.74 9.14
CA GLU A 126 11.57 13.53 10.11
C GLU A 126 12.63 12.69 10.84
N SER A 127 12.38 11.39 11.05
CA SER A 127 13.22 10.52 11.88
C SER A 127 14.19 9.62 11.11
N LYS A 128 14.04 9.48 9.79
CA LYS A 128 14.83 8.54 8.98
C LYS A 128 15.40 9.23 7.73
N THR A 129 16.59 8.81 7.31
CA THR A 129 17.20 9.25 6.05
C THR A 129 16.88 8.24 4.95
N PRO A 130 16.35 8.65 3.78
CA PRO A 130 16.11 7.71 2.70
C PRO A 130 17.44 7.31 2.04
N LEU A 131 17.60 6.02 1.77
CA LEU A 131 18.79 5.43 1.16
C LEU A 131 18.47 4.88 -0.24
N PRO A 132 19.43 4.90 -1.18
CA PRO A 132 19.21 4.33 -2.50
C PRO A 132 19.02 2.81 -2.40
N PHE A 133 17.97 2.29 -3.04
CA PHE A 133 17.73 0.85 -3.09
C PHE A 133 17.99 0.31 -4.50
N ILE A 134 19.10 -0.43 -4.63
CA ILE A 134 19.62 -0.89 -5.92
C ILE A 134 18.61 -1.74 -6.71
N PHE A 135 17.86 -2.61 -6.03
CA PHE A 135 16.88 -3.49 -6.67
C PHE A 135 15.67 -2.74 -7.26
N TRP A 136 15.51 -1.45 -6.94
CA TRP A 136 14.51 -0.57 -7.55
C TRP A 136 15.13 0.51 -8.45
N GLY A 137 16.33 0.26 -8.99
CA GLY A 137 17.04 1.23 -9.83
C GLY A 137 17.55 2.43 -9.03
N SER A 138 18.08 2.18 -7.84
CA SER A 138 18.64 3.19 -6.93
C SER A 138 17.64 4.26 -6.46
N LYS A 139 16.33 3.96 -6.53
CA LYS A 139 15.29 4.83 -5.97
C LYS A 139 15.50 5.00 -4.47
N LEU A 140 15.39 6.25 -4.01
CA LEU A 140 15.49 6.59 -2.60
C LEU A 140 14.31 6.01 -1.81
N CYS A 141 14.62 5.29 -0.75
CA CYS A 141 13.65 4.59 0.08
C CYS A 141 13.93 4.79 1.56
N TYR A 142 12.87 5.00 2.35
CA TYR A 142 12.93 4.85 3.80
C TYR A 142 12.87 3.37 4.16
N GLU A 143 13.71 2.95 5.09
CA GLU A 143 13.69 1.61 5.66
C GLU A 143 12.87 1.58 6.96
N LEU A 144 11.85 0.74 6.99
CA LEU A 144 10.86 0.66 8.05
C LEU A 144 10.94 -0.72 8.70
N SER A 145 11.04 -0.78 10.03
CA SER A 145 11.03 -2.05 10.75
C SER A 145 9.59 -2.45 11.07
N ALA A 146 9.25 -3.73 10.90
CA ALA A 146 7.97 -4.27 11.33
C ALA A 146 7.74 -4.09 12.84
N SER A 147 8.81 -4.10 13.63
CA SER A 147 8.72 -3.85 15.08
C SER A 147 8.25 -2.44 15.44
N ASP A 148 8.35 -1.48 14.52
CA ASP A 148 7.97 -0.08 14.75
C ASP A 148 6.45 0.12 14.71
N TYR A 149 5.67 -0.92 14.37
CA TYR A 149 4.23 -0.84 14.12
C TYR A 149 3.44 -1.87 14.91
N THR A 150 2.19 -1.52 15.21
CA THR A 150 1.19 -2.47 15.69
C THR A 150 0.49 -3.10 14.50
N TRP A 151 0.45 -4.43 14.50
CA TRP A 151 -0.12 -5.25 13.44
C TRP A 151 -1.43 -5.90 13.90
N THR A 152 -2.42 -5.88 13.03
CA THR A 152 -3.74 -6.47 13.24
C THR A 152 -3.98 -7.55 12.21
N ALA A 153 -4.58 -8.69 12.59
CA ALA A 153 -4.97 -9.71 11.62
C ALA A 153 -5.98 -9.14 10.60
N LEU A 154 -5.69 -9.30 9.31
CA LEU A 154 -6.55 -8.80 8.22
C LEU A 154 -7.73 -9.74 7.99
N LYS A 155 -7.47 -11.04 8.04
CA LYS A 155 -8.47 -12.10 8.02
C LYS A 155 -8.56 -12.61 9.45
N GLU A 156 -9.71 -12.40 10.12
CA GLU A 156 -9.95 -13.11 11.37
C GLU A 156 -10.02 -14.59 11.00
N GLY A 157 -9.31 -15.45 11.73
CA GLY A 157 -9.38 -16.88 11.51
C GLY A 157 -10.83 -17.31 11.60
N GLY A 158 -11.43 -17.63 10.44
CA GLY A 158 -12.64 -18.40 10.42
C GLY A 158 -12.35 -19.67 11.20
N LYS A 159 -13.19 -19.99 12.19
CA LYS A 159 -13.25 -21.35 12.68
C LYS A 159 -13.46 -22.23 11.44
N GLU A 160 -12.46 -23.07 11.15
CA GLU A 160 -12.68 -24.29 10.37
C GLU A 160 -13.78 -25.13 11.02
#